data_AF-A0A8S9XBE1-F1
#
_entry.id   AF-A0A8S9XBE1-F1
#
_cell.length_a   1.000
_cell.length_b   1.000
_cell.length_c   1.000
_cell.angle_alpha   90.00
_cell.angle_beta   90.00
_cell.angle_gamma   90.00
#
_symmetry.space_group_name_H-M   'P 1'
#
loop_
_entity.id
_entity.type
_entity.pdbx_description
1 polymer ?
#
loop_
_entity_poly.entity_id
_entity_poly.type
_entity_poly.pdbx_seq_one_letter_code
_entity_poly.pdbx_strand_id
1 'polypeptide(L)'
;RTLSQNLKVPVTCKIRVFESVEKTVQYAQMLESAGCSMLTVHGRTREQKGPLTGIASWNHIKAVRENVKIPVLANGNIQCLEDALRCIEATGCNGVMSAEGNLCNPFIFAGVNPPGWEPALEYLDLVQQFPCPTSYVRGHLFKIFHHLLALKENSQIRDIIAKGSKLDDFREAVLLLRERFLPYHEGLQLWSGDVNGYDLSLPPWLCQPYVRMSPEEHLKKMESIKSVATQIEKENDVTANNTTGKRSTESADTAISKKKMKKLNRCGENNQLRTPHSRKEVAICSRCPNPMGLKCESALCKTCCRNKCFVEEKDCSGHGILIKTRREKARKLAAERETVQST
;
A
#
# COMPACT_ATOMS: atom_id res chain seq x y z
N ARG A 1 25.49 -8.34 16.83
CA ARG A 1 24.88 -8.86 18.08
C ARG A 1 24.44 -7.76 19.06
N THR A 2 24.50 -6.47 18.70
CA THR A 2 24.19 -5.36 19.63
C THR A 2 22.81 -5.47 20.29
N LEU A 3 21.74 -5.69 19.52
CA LEU A 3 20.39 -5.79 20.10
C LEU A 3 20.24 -7.04 20.98
N SER A 4 20.69 -8.20 20.51
CA SER A 4 20.53 -9.47 21.22
C SER A 4 21.35 -9.56 22.50
N GLN A 5 22.46 -8.81 22.61
CA GLN A 5 23.28 -8.76 23.82
C GLN A 5 22.78 -7.76 24.86
N ASN A 6 22.06 -6.70 24.44
CA ASN A 6 21.69 -5.58 25.32
C ASN A 6 20.20 -5.56 25.70
N LEU A 7 19.37 -6.41 25.09
CA LEU A 7 17.95 -6.51 25.41
C LEU A 7 17.64 -7.79 26.17
N LYS A 8 16.75 -7.71 27.17
CA LYS A 8 16.25 -8.88 27.91
C LYS A 8 15.17 -9.65 27.16
N VAL A 9 14.66 -9.09 26.07
CA VAL A 9 13.62 -9.69 25.23
C VAL A 9 14.21 -10.29 23.95
N PRO A 10 13.64 -11.38 23.41
CA PRO A 10 14.14 -11.99 22.18
C PRO A 10 14.11 -11.02 21.00
N VAL A 11 15.16 -11.03 20.18
CA VAL A 11 15.25 -10.21 18.97
C VAL A 11 14.92 -11.08 17.76
N THR A 12 13.84 -10.72 17.05
CA THR A 12 13.37 -11.47 15.88
C THR A 12 13.61 -10.69 14.60
N CYS A 13 13.76 -11.38 13.46
CA CYS A 13 13.89 -10.74 12.16
C CYS A 13 12.78 -11.18 11.20
N LYS A 14 12.29 -10.26 10.36
CA LYS A 14 11.42 -10.57 9.23
C LYS A 14 12.11 -10.16 7.94
N ILE A 15 12.27 -11.11 7.02
CA ILE A 15 13.00 -10.90 5.77
C ILE A 15 12.14 -11.21 4.55
N ARG A 16 12.62 -10.76 3.40
CA ARG A 16 12.16 -11.17 2.06
C ARG A 16 13.29 -11.97 1.42
N VAL A 17 12.92 -12.91 0.56
CA VAL A 17 13.89 -13.76 -0.14
C VAL A 17 14.63 -12.98 -1.24
N PHE A 18 15.83 -13.43 -1.59
CA PHE A 18 16.50 -13.03 -2.82
C PHE A 18 16.04 -13.91 -3.98
N GLU A 19 16.44 -13.58 -5.20
CA GLU A 19 16.20 -14.43 -6.38
C GLU A 19 16.95 -15.77 -6.29
N SER A 20 18.15 -15.77 -5.68
CA SER A 20 18.90 -16.99 -5.38
C SER A 20 18.49 -17.55 -4.01
N VAL A 21 18.23 -18.86 -4.00
CA VAL A 21 17.96 -19.63 -2.79
C VAL A 21 19.19 -19.62 -1.88
N GLU A 22 20.38 -19.84 -2.44
CA GLU A 22 21.66 -19.91 -1.72
C GLU A 22 21.94 -18.58 -1.00
N LYS A 23 21.75 -17.45 -1.71
CA LYS A 23 21.91 -16.13 -1.12
C LYS A 23 20.91 -15.87 0.01
N THR A 24 19.69 -16.39 -0.13
CA THR A 24 18.66 -16.31 0.92
C THR A 24 19.05 -17.10 2.16
N VAL A 25 19.56 -18.33 1.98
CA VAL A 25 20.05 -19.19 3.06
C VAL A 25 21.24 -18.55 3.78
N GLN A 26 22.25 -18.08 3.04
CA GLN A 26 23.42 -17.40 3.61
C GLN A 26 23.01 -16.18 4.44
N TYR A 27 22.04 -15.39 3.95
CA TYR A 27 21.52 -14.24 4.68
C TYR A 27 20.78 -14.65 5.97
N ALA A 28 20.01 -15.73 5.93
CA ALA A 28 19.34 -16.26 7.12
C ALA A 28 20.34 -16.75 8.19
N GLN A 29 21.39 -17.48 7.79
CA GLN A 29 22.46 -17.94 8.67
C GLN A 29 23.27 -16.79 9.28
N MET A 30 23.49 -15.72 8.50
CA MET A 30 24.11 -14.49 8.99
C MET A 30 23.26 -13.85 10.10
N LEU A 31 21.93 -13.79 9.93
CA LEU A 31 21.01 -13.24 10.94
C LEU A 31 20.97 -14.10 12.20
N GLU A 32 20.93 -15.42 12.05
CA GLU A 32 21.06 -16.37 13.17
C GLU A 32 22.37 -16.13 13.93
N SER A 33 23.50 -16.07 13.23
CA SER A 33 24.82 -15.80 13.81
C SER A 33 24.90 -14.43 14.51
N ALA A 34 24.12 -13.45 14.04
CA ALA A 34 23.99 -12.13 14.64
C ALA A 34 23.12 -12.10 15.91
N GLY A 35 22.56 -13.24 16.32
CA GLY A 35 21.77 -13.44 17.53
C GLY A 35 20.27 -13.24 17.34
N CYS A 36 19.75 -13.45 16.12
CA CYS A 36 18.31 -13.55 15.89
C CYS A 36 17.75 -14.78 16.60
N SER A 37 16.67 -14.63 17.37
CA SER A 37 16.04 -15.71 18.13
C SER A 37 14.95 -16.45 17.36
N MET A 38 14.33 -15.80 16.37
CA MET A 38 13.30 -16.38 15.49
C MET A 38 13.24 -15.60 14.17
N LEU A 39 13.11 -16.31 13.06
CA LEU A 39 13.07 -15.73 11.72
C LEU A 39 11.69 -15.86 11.08
N THR A 40 11.15 -14.78 10.53
CA THR A 40 9.98 -14.84 9.63
C THR A 40 10.44 -14.61 8.20
N VAL A 41 10.18 -15.56 7.30
CA VAL A 41 10.61 -15.48 5.89
C VAL A 41 9.40 -15.24 5.00
N HIS A 42 9.37 -14.09 4.34
CA HIS A 42 8.39 -13.84 3.27
C HIS A 42 8.94 -14.36 1.94
N GLY A 43 8.30 -15.38 1.38
CA GLY A 43 8.71 -16.04 0.13
C GLY A 43 8.63 -15.19 -1.14
N ARG A 44 8.56 -13.86 -1.03
CA ARG A 44 8.56 -12.94 -2.16
C ARG A 44 9.78 -12.04 -2.14
N THR A 45 10.39 -11.82 -3.31
CA THR A 45 11.46 -10.84 -3.49
C THR A 45 10.97 -9.41 -3.23
N ARG A 46 11.89 -8.46 -3.14
CA ARG A 46 11.56 -7.03 -2.91
C ARG A 46 10.84 -6.42 -4.13
N GLU A 47 11.10 -6.96 -5.30
CA GLU A 47 10.60 -6.53 -6.60
C GLU A 47 9.15 -7.01 -6.83
N GLN A 48 8.77 -8.13 -6.20
CA GLN A 48 7.41 -8.66 -6.18
C GLN A 48 6.46 -7.82 -5.32
N LYS A 49 5.94 -6.72 -5.87
CA LYS A 49 5.05 -5.78 -5.19
C LYS A 49 3.94 -5.25 -6.09
N GLY A 50 2.85 -4.81 -5.48
CA GLY A 50 1.73 -4.17 -6.19
C GLY A 50 1.09 -5.14 -7.19
N PRO A 51 0.94 -4.76 -8.47
CA PRO A 51 0.41 -5.67 -9.48
C PRO A 51 1.31 -6.86 -9.81
N LEU A 52 2.61 -6.78 -9.51
CA LEU A 52 3.60 -7.84 -9.75
C LEU A 52 3.85 -8.69 -8.50
N THR A 53 2.88 -8.76 -7.58
CA THR A 53 3.08 -9.44 -6.28
C THR A 53 3.35 -10.93 -6.46
N GLY A 54 2.64 -11.61 -7.37
CA GLY A 54 2.80 -13.04 -7.64
C GLY A 54 2.61 -13.94 -6.42
N ILE A 55 2.97 -15.21 -6.58
CA ILE A 55 2.92 -16.24 -5.54
C ILE A 55 4.24 -16.24 -4.76
N ALA A 56 4.16 -16.40 -3.44
CA ALA A 56 5.31 -16.56 -2.57
C ALA A 56 5.93 -17.96 -2.78
N SER A 57 7.24 -18.01 -2.98
CA SER A 57 7.99 -19.26 -3.13
C SER A 57 8.17 -19.93 -1.76
N TRP A 58 7.37 -20.98 -1.52
CA TRP A 58 7.58 -21.85 -0.37
C TRP A 58 8.88 -22.66 -0.46
N ASN A 59 9.41 -22.88 -1.66
CA ASN A 59 10.70 -23.54 -1.85
C ASN A 59 11.86 -22.75 -1.20
N HIS A 60 11.87 -21.42 -1.34
CA HIS A 60 12.86 -20.58 -0.66
C HIS A 60 12.71 -20.65 0.86
N ILE A 61 11.47 -20.66 1.35
CA ILE A 61 11.18 -20.73 2.78
C ILE A 61 11.65 -22.09 3.34
N LYS A 62 11.34 -23.19 2.66
CA LYS A 62 11.78 -24.54 3.00
C LYS A 62 13.30 -24.63 3.07
N ALA A 63 14.01 -24.14 2.04
CA ALA A 63 15.46 -24.13 2.03
C ALA A 63 16.07 -23.36 3.20
N VAL A 64 15.49 -22.22 3.58
CA VAL A 64 15.91 -21.50 4.80
C VAL A 64 15.66 -22.33 6.04
N ARG A 65 14.46 -22.90 6.18
CA ARG A 65 14.07 -23.71 7.34
C ARG A 65 15.02 -24.90 7.55
N GLU A 66 15.47 -25.55 6.48
CA GLU A 66 16.39 -26.70 6.54
C GLU A 66 17.82 -26.31 6.96
N ASN A 67 18.20 -25.02 6.85
CA ASN A 67 19.58 -24.55 7.00
C ASN A 67 19.83 -23.64 8.21
N VAL A 68 18.82 -23.40 9.05
CA VAL A 68 18.93 -22.66 10.31
C VAL A 68 18.39 -23.49 11.49
N LYS A 69 18.91 -23.24 12.69
CA LYS A 69 18.53 -23.94 13.92
C LYS A 69 17.43 -23.21 14.70
N ILE A 70 17.33 -21.89 14.54
CA ILE A 70 16.28 -21.08 15.16
C ILE A 70 14.89 -21.35 14.55
N PRO A 71 13.80 -21.11 15.29
CA PRO A 71 12.45 -21.26 14.74
C PRO A 71 12.20 -20.36 13.52
N VAL A 72 11.50 -20.90 12.53
CA VAL A 72 11.15 -20.18 11.29
C VAL A 72 9.63 -20.11 11.13
N LEU A 73 9.12 -18.91 10.89
CA LEU A 73 7.73 -18.65 10.48
C LEU A 73 7.66 -18.36 8.98
N ALA A 74 6.82 -19.11 8.27
CA ALA A 74 6.56 -18.87 6.85
C ALA A 74 5.58 -17.70 6.66
N ASN A 75 5.85 -16.81 5.70
CA ASN A 75 4.95 -15.71 5.36
C ASN A 75 4.73 -15.60 3.84
N GLY A 76 3.49 -15.32 3.47
CA GLY A 76 3.07 -15.10 2.08
C GLY A 76 2.07 -16.15 1.61
N ASN A 77 0.99 -15.67 0.99
CA ASN A 77 -0.11 -16.50 0.47
C ASN A 77 -0.79 -17.40 1.53
N ILE A 78 -0.88 -16.93 2.79
CA ILE A 78 -1.68 -17.57 3.86
C ILE A 78 -2.99 -16.81 4.01
N GLN A 79 -4.05 -17.29 3.37
CA GLN A 79 -5.34 -16.59 3.29
C GLN A 79 -6.43 -17.24 4.15
N CYS A 80 -6.36 -18.55 4.37
CA CYS A 80 -7.24 -19.31 5.25
C CYS A 80 -6.45 -20.30 6.14
N LEU A 81 -7.14 -21.04 7.01
CA LEU A 81 -6.52 -22.04 7.88
C LEU A 81 -5.88 -23.17 7.08
N GLU A 82 -6.52 -23.60 5.98
CA GLU A 82 -6.02 -24.65 5.10
C GLU A 82 -4.69 -24.25 4.45
N ASP A 83 -4.54 -22.97 4.07
CA ASP A 83 -3.26 -22.46 3.57
C ASP A 83 -2.15 -22.54 4.62
N ALA A 84 -2.48 -22.24 5.89
CA ALA A 84 -1.54 -22.33 6.99
C ALA A 84 -1.04 -23.77 7.17
N LEU A 85 -1.97 -24.73 7.20
CA LEU A 85 -1.66 -26.16 7.34
C LEU A 85 -0.81 -26.67 6.17
N ARG A 86 -1.22 -26.39 4.92
CA ARG A 86 -0.46 -26.76 3.72
C ARG A 86 0.95 -26.14 3.70
N CYS A 87 1.07 -24.90 4.14
CA CYS A 87 2.37 -24.22 4.18
C CYS A 87 3.31 -24.87 5.20
N ILE A 88 2.81 -25.20 6.39
CA ILE A 88 3.58 -25.91 7.43
C ILE A 88 4.03 -27.27 6.91
N GLU A 89 3.11 -28.05 6.33
CA GLU A 89 3.40 -29.35 5.74
C GLU A 89 4.47 -29.27 4.64
N ALA A 90 4.32 -28.32 3.71
CA ALA A 90 5.22 -28.18 2.57
C ALA A 90 6.62 -27.67 2.96
N THR A 91 6.73 -26.83 4.00
CA THR A 91 7.98 -26.13 4.34
C THR A 91 8.69 -26.67 5.58
N GLY A 92 8.01 -27.43 6.44
CA GLY A 92 8.52 -27.83 7.75
C GLY A 92 8.75 -26.66 8.73
N CYS A 93 8.18 -25.48 8.43
CA CYS A 93 8.27 -24.32 9.32
C CYS A 93 7.51 -24.54 10.64
N ASN A 94 7.96 -23.87 11.70
CA ASN A 94 7.36 -23.99 13.03
C ASN A 94 6.00 -23.30 13.14
N GLY A 95 5.66 -22.46 12.17
CA GLY A 95 4.37 -21.78 12.09
C GLY A 95 4.30 -20.86 10.88
N VAL A 96 3.22 -20.11 10.79
CA VAL A 96 2.97 -19.16 9.72
C VAL A 96 2.65 -17.78 10.25
N MET A 97 2.86 -16.77 9.41
CA MET A 97 2.36 -15.42 9.61
C MET A 97 1.45 -15.07 8.44
N SER A 98 0.20 -14.71 8.73
CA SER A 98 -0.71 -14.08 7.75
C SER A 98 -0.70 -12.56 7.92
N ALA A 99 -1.03 -11.86 6.84
CA ALA A 99 -1.20 -10.41 6.86
C ALA A 99 -2.43 -10.01 6.05
N GLU A 100 -2.45 -10.31 4.75
CA GLU A 100 -3.57 -9.92 3.88
C GLU A 100 -4.86 -10.68 4.20
N GLY A 101 -4.79 -12.01 4.37
CA GLY A 101 -5.93 -12.82 4.79
C GLY A 101 -6.55 -12.33 6.09
N ASN A 102 -5.70 -12.04 7.08
CA ASN A 102 -6.13 -11.52 8.40
C ASN A 102 -6.85 -10.16 8.34
N LEU A 103 -6.59 -9.34 7.32
CA LEU A 103 -7.30 -8.06 7.15
C LEU A 103 -8.72 -8.26 6.59
N CYS A 104 -8.96 -9.33 5.84
CA CYS A 104 -10.28 -9.66 5.27
C CYS A 104 -11.09 -10.57 6.18
N ASN A 105 -10.43 -11.45 6.92
CA ASN A 105 -11.03 -12.32 7.92
C ASN A 105 -10.13 -12.33 9.18
N PRO A 106 -10.46 -11.60 10.25
CA PRO A 106 -9.69 -11.66 11.51
C PRO A 106 -9.73 -13.04 12.19
N PHE A 107 -10.66 -13.92 11.79
CA PHE A 107 -10.86 -15.26 12.34
C PHE A 107 -10.12 -16.37 11.55
N ILE A 108 -9.13 -16.04 10.70
CA ILE A 108 -8.47 -17.07 9.85
C ILE A 108 -7.98 -18.29 10.64
N PHE A 109 -7.49 -18.08 11.87
CA PHE A 109 -6.90 -19.15 12.69
C PHE A 109 -7.95 -19.95 13.47
N ALA A 110 -9.18 -19.44 13.56
CA ALA A 110 -10.31 -20.18 14.08
C ALA A 110 -10.96 -21.09 13.02
N GLY A 111 -10.58 -20.94 11.74
CA GLY A 111 -11.12 -21.75 10.64
C GLY A 111 -12.59 -21.44 10.31
N VAL A 112 -13.08 -20.28 10.74
CA VAL A 112 -14.46 -19.84 10.49
C VAL A 112 -14.51 -18.58 9.64
N ASN A 113 -15.62 -18.41 8.92
CA ASN A 113 -15.87 -17.27 8.04
C ASN A 113 -17.16 -16.57 8.51
N PRO A 114 -17.11 -15.83 9.63
CA PRO A 114 -18.29 -15.14 10.14
C PRO A 114 -18.74 -14.07 9.15
N PRO A 115 -20.00 -13.61 9.22
CA PRO A 115 -20.40 -12.43 8.47
C PRO A 115 -19.59 -11.21 8.93
N GLY A 116 -19.14 -10.38 8.00
CA GLY A 116 -18.14 -9.34 8.27
C GLY A 116 -18.55 -8.29 9.31
N TRP A 117 -19.85 -8.15 9.61
CA TRP A 117 -20.32 -7.26 10.66
C TRP A 117 -19.96 -7.74 12.07
N GLU A 118 -19.76 -9.04 12.31
CA GLU A 118 -19.34 -9.56 13.61
C GLU A 118 -17.93 -9.07 13.99
N PRO A 119 -16.84 -9.40 13.24
CA PRO A 119 -15.51 -8.87 13.52
C PRO A 119 -15.47 -7.34 13.47
N ALA A 120 -16.27 -6.70 12.61
CA ALA A 120 -16.29 -5.25 12.51
C ALA A 120 -16.87 -4.59 13.75
N LEU A 121 -17.99 -5.09 14.29
CA LEU A 121 -18.59 -4.54 15.51
C LEU A 121 -17.68 -4.77 16.73
N GLU A 122 -17.12 -5.99 16.87
CA GLU A 122 -16.13 -6.29 17.92
C GLU A 122 -14.92 -5.35 17.82
N TYR A 123 -14.39 -5.14 16.61
CA TYR A 123 -13.30 -4.20 16.38
C TYR A 123 -13.68 -2.76 16.74
N LEU A 124 -14.89 -2.30 16.42
CA LEU A 124 -15.34 -0.95 16.78
C LEU A 124 -15.51 -0.79 18.30
N ASP A 125 -15.94 -1.84 19.00
CA ASP A 125 -16.00 -1.86 20.47
C ASP A 125 -14.59 -1.75 21.07
N LEU A 126 -13.59 -2.42 20.47
CA LEU A 126 -12.19 -2.27 20.86
C LEU A 126 -11.64 -0.86 20.56
N VAL A 127 -12.01 -0.25 19.43
CA VAL A 127 -11.60 1.13 19.11
C VAL A 127 -12.23 2.14 20.07
N GLN A 128 -13.43 1.88 20.55
CA GLN A 128 -14.07 2.71 21.59
C GLN A 128 -13.29 2.65 22.90
N GLN A 129 -12.81 1.46 23.29
CA GLN A 129 -11.98 1.27 24.49
C GLN A 129 -10.55 1.80 24.30
N PHE A 130 -9.99 1.64 23.10
CA PHE A 130 -8.63 2.01 22.73
C PHE A 130 -8.61 2.90 21.49
N PRO A 131 -8.86 4.23 21.65
CA PRO A 131 -9.01 5.15 20.54
C PRO A 131 -7.79 5.19 19.61
N CYS A 132 -8.06 5.18 18.31
CA CYS A 132 -7.04 5.30 17.27
C CYS A 132 -7.48 6.26 16.15
N PRO A 133 -6.54 6.73 15.31
CA PRO A 133 -6.89 7.54 14.15
C PRO A 133 -7.96 6.88 13.26
N THR A 134 -8.97 7.64 12.86
CA THR A 134 -10.07 7.15 12.01
C THR A 134 -9.61 6.63 10.65
N SER A 135 -8.41 7.01 10.20
CA SER A 135 -7.76 6.42 9.01
C SER A 135 -7.48 4.93 9.15
N TYR A 136 -7.20 4.44 10.36
CA TYR A 136 -6.94 3.03 10.63
C TYR A 136 -8.25 2.24 10.62
N VAL A 137 -9.25 2.76 11.33
CA VAL A 137 -10.63 2.22 11.33
C VAL A 137 -11.15 2.07 9.90
N ARG A 138 -11.12 3.16 9.13
CA ARG A 138 -11.51 3.16 7.72
C ARG A 138 -10.77 2.09 6.92
N GLY A 139 -9.45 2.01 7.09
CA GLY A 139 -8.61 1.03 6.39
C GLY A 139 -9.01 -0.42 6.68
N HIS A 140 -9.30 -0.75 7.95
CA HIS A 140 -9.72 -2.09 8.34
C HIS A 140 -11.13 -2.42 7.85
N LEU A 141 -12.10 -1.51 7.96
CA LEU A 141 -13.46 -1.76 7.45
C LEU A 141 -13.48 -1.95 5.93
N PHE A 142 -12.67 -1.19 5.17
CA PHE A 142 -12.51 -1.42 3.73
C PHE A 142 -11.95 -2.80 3.39
N LYS A 143 -11.21 -3.42 4.31
CA LYS A 143 -10.64 -4.76 4.10
C LYS A 143 -11.60 -5.87 4.49
N ILE A 144 -12.26 -5.74 5.63
CA ILE A 144 -13.30 -6.68 6.10
C ILE A 144 -14.44 -6.73 5.08
N PHE A 145 -14.92 -5.58 4.64
CA PHE A 145 -16.06 -5.47 3.70
C PHE A 145 -15.65 -5.32 2.24
N HIS A 146 -14.44 -5.72 1.85
CA HIS A 146 -13.95 -5.51 0.48
C HIS A 146 -14.95 -5.98 -0.59
N HIS A 147 -15.51 -7.18 -0.40
CA HIS A 147 -16.47 -7.78 -1.33
C HIS A 147 -17.83 -7.07 -1.33
N LEU A 148 -18.36 -6.74 -0.15
CA LEU A 148 -19.62 -5.97 -0.05
C LEU A 148 -19.49 -4.56 -0.64
N LEU A 149 -18.37 -3.86 -0.41
CA LEU A 149 -18.14 -2.50 -0.90
C LEU A 149 -17.76 -2.44 -2.39
N ALA A 150 -17.48 -3.59 -3.00
CA ALA A 150 -17.29 -3.72 -4.44
C ALA A 150 -18.64 -3.78 -5.19
N LEU A 151 -19.72 -4.18 -4.52
CA LEU A 151 -21.08 -4.18 -5.06
C LEU A 151 -21.56 -2.74 -5.28
N LYS A 152 -22.10 -2.45 -6.47
CA LYS A 152 -22.54 -1.09 -6.86
C LYS A 152 -23.68 -0.61 -5.98
N GLU A 153 -24.51 -1.55 -5.56
CA GLU A 153 -25.67 -1.39 -4.70
C GLU A 153 -25.29 -0.83 -3.31
N ASN A 154 -24.05 -1.05 -2.87
CA ASN A 154 -23.52 -0.57 -1.60
C ASN A 154 -22.68 0.72 -1.74
N SER A 155 -22.80 1.44 -2.85
CA SER A 155 -22.07 2.69 -3.11
C SER A 155 -22.31 3.76 -2.04
N GLN A 156 -23.54 3.90 -1.53
CA GLN A 156 -23.87 4.83 -0.46
C GLN A 156 -23.16 4.47 0.85
N ILE A 157 -23.15 3.19 1.24
CA ILE A 157 -22.48 2.72 2.46
C ILE A 157 -20.97 2.90 2.35
N ARG A 158 -20.40 2.61 1.17
CA ARG A 158 -18.99 2.86 0.88
C ARG A 158 -18.62 4.33 1.09
N ASP A 159 -19.51 5.24 0.71
CA ASP A 159 -19.34 6.68 0.87
C ASP A 159 -19.37 7.10 2.35
N ILE A 160 -20.23 6.49 3.17
CA ILE A 160 -20.26 6.70 4.63
C ILE A 160 -18.90 6.33 5.22
N ILE A 161 -18.37 5.14 4.92
CA ILE A 161 -17.04 4.72 5.42
C ILE A 161 -15.93 5.64 4.90
N ALA A 162 -16.00 6.05 3.63
CA ALA A 162 -14.98 6.89 3.00
C ALA A 162 -14.91 8.29 3.62
N LYS A 163 -16.07 8.90 3.91
CA LYS A 163 -16.20 10.27 4.41
C LYS A 163 -16.30 10.36 5.94
N GLY A 164 -16.59 9.24 6.60
CA GLY A 164 -16.77 9.14 8.04
C GLY A 164 -15.60 9.70 8.83
N SER A 165 -15.91 10.47 9.87
CA SER A 165 -14.97 11.19 10.72
C SER A 165 -15.12 10.87 12.21
N LYS A 166 -16.22 10.23 12.60
CA LYS A 166 -16.53 9.77 13.95
C LYS A 166 -16.72 8.26 13.99
N LEU A 167 -16.66 7.68 15.19
CA LEU A 167 -16.88 6.24 15.38
C LEU A 167 -18.31 5.83 14.99
N ASP A 168 -19.28 6.69 15.28
CA ASP A 168 -20.70 6.44 14.97
C ASP A 168 -20.95 6.29 13.47
N ASP A 169 -20.30 7.10 12.62
CA ASP A 169 -20.39 6.98 11.16
C ASP A 169 -19.97 5.57 10.68
N PHE A 170 -18.93 5.01 11.31
CA PHE A 170 -18.46 3.67 10.99
C PHE A 170 -19.41 2.59 11.50
N ARG A 171 -19.96 2.76 12.71
CA ARG A 171 -20.92 1.81 13.29
C ARG A 171 -22.23 1.79 12.49
N GLU A 172 -22.72 2.96 12.08
CA GLU A 172 -23.86 3.10 11.17
C GLU A 172 -23.64 2.33 9.87
N ALA A 173 -22.49 2.51 9.21
CA ALA A 173 -22.18 1.79 7.98
C ALA A 173 -22.18 0.26 8.16
N VAL A 174 -21.66 -0.24 9.29
CA VAL A 174 -21.66 -1.68 9.60
C VAL A 174 -23.08 -2.19 9.84
N LEU A 175 -23.91 -1.44 10.56
CA LEU A 175 -25.30 -1.82 10.81
C LEU A 175 -26.14 -1.83 9.53
N LEU A 176 -25.96 -0.85 8.63
CA LEU A 176 -26.61 -0.84 7.33
C LEU A 176 -26.23 -2.06 6.47
N LEU A 177 -24.97 -2.51 6.51
CA LEU A 177 -24.57 -3.75 5.84
C LEU A 177 -25.23 -4.97 6.51
N ARG A 178 -25.24 -5.03 7.84
CA ARG A 178 -25.90 -6.11 8.56
C ARG A 178 -27.38 -6.20 8.20
N GLU A 179 -28.14 -5.12 8.37
CA GLU A 179 -29.58 -5.09 8.08
C GLU A 179 -29.90 -5.54 6.65
N ARG A 180 -29.07 -5.10 5.68
CA ARG A 180 -29.23 -5.47 4.29
C ARG A 180 -28.99 -6.96 4.02
N PHE A 181 -27.98 -7.55 4.65
CA PHE A 181 -27.51 -8.90 4.32
C PHE A 181 -27.93 -9.98 5.32
N LEU A 182 -28.47 -9.60 6.47
CA LEU A 182 -28.93 -10.52 7.52
C LEU A 182 -30.06 -11.45 7.04
N PRO A 183 -31.09 -11.00 6.30
CA PRO A 183 -32.13 -11.91 5.79
C PRO A 183 -31.59 -13.00 4.86
N TYR A 184 -30.54 -12.69 4.08
CA TYR A 184 -29.86 -13.70 3.25
C TYR A 184 -29.02 -14.66 4.10
N HIS A 185 -28.35 -14.15 5.14
CA HIS A 185 -27.56 -14.96 6.04
C HIS A 185 -28.42 -15.94 6.86
N GLU A 186 -29.61 -15.52 7.29
CA GLU A 186 -30.58 -16.33 8.04
C GLU A 186 -31.41 -17.26 7.13
N GLY A 187 -31.24 -17.21 5.81
CA GLY A 187 -31.96 -18.04 4.86
C GLY A 187 -33.40 -17.61 4.59
N LEU A 188 -33.79 -16.41 5.01
CA LEU A 188 -35.11 -15.81 4.74
C LEU A 188 -35.24 -15.33 3.29
N GLN A 189 -34.11 -15.04 2.63
CA GLN A 189 -34.04 -14.63 1.23
C GLN A 189 -32.98 -15.42 0.47
N LEU A 190 -33.26 -15.74 -0.80
CA LEU A 190 -32.28 -16.38 -1.68
C LEU A 190 -31.34 -15.32 -2.26
N TRP A 191 -30.04 -15.55 -2.15
CA TRP A 191 -29.04 -14.73 -2.83
C TRP A 191 -28.80 -15.23 -4.25
N SER A 192 -29.15 -14.41 -5.25
CA SER A 192 -28.91 -14.69 -6.68
C SER A 192 -27.89 -13.75 -7.31
N GLY A 193 -27.12 -13.02 -6.50
CA GLY A 193 -26.29 -11.92 -6.99
C GLY A 193 -25.09 -12.38 -7.80
N ASP A 194 -24.94 -11.84 -9.01
CA ASP A 194 -23.74 -11.93 -9.83
C ASP A 194 -22.64 -11.04 -9.22
N VAL A 195 -21.63 -11.67 -8.62
CA VAL A 195 -20.44 -10.98 -8.13
C VAL A 195 -19.54 -10.63 -9.30
N ASN A 196 -19.88 -9.53 -9.98
CA ASN A 196 -19.12 -8.91 -11.08
C ASN A 196 -17.59 -9.09 -10.95
N GLY A 197 -17.06 -10.12 -11.62
CA GLY A 197 -15.62 -10.35 -11.78
C GLY A 197 -14.86 -10.91 -10.57
N TYR A 198 -15.55 -11.38 -9.52
CA TYR A 198 -14.92 -12.16 -8.45
C TYR A 198 -15.55 -13.55 -8.39
N ASP A 199 -14.74 -14.57 -8.64
CA ASP A 199 -15.12 -15.98 -8.40
C ASP A 199 -15.07 -16.22 -6.88
N LEU A 200 -16.10 -15.75 -6.17
CA LEU A 200 -16.20 -15.90 -4.72
C LEU A 200 -16.69 -17.31 -4.40
N SER A 201 -15.93 -18.03 -3.59
CA SER A 201 -16.32 -19.33 -3.08
C SER A 201 -17.41 -19.24 -1.99
N LEU A 202 -17.58 -18.06 -1.38
CA LEU A 202 -18.52 -17.82 -0.29
C LEU A 202 -19.40 -16.60 -0.60
N PRO A 203 -20.62 -16.52 -0.02
CA PRO A 203 -21.43 -15.32 -0.10
C PRO A 203 -20.66 -14.06 0.31
N PRO A 204 -20.90 -12.91 -0.34
CA PRO A 204 -20.02 -11.73 -0.23
C PRO A 204 -20.03 -11.08 1.15
N TRP A 205 -21.03 -11.36 2.00
CA TRP A 205 -21.08 -10.89 3.37
C TRP A 205 -20.23 -11.71 4.34
N LEU A 206 -19.85 -12.93 3.98
CA LEU A 206 -18.94 -13.73 4.80
C LEU A 206 -17.51 -13.26 4.61
N CYS A 207 -16.79 -13.15 5.73
CA CYS A 207 -15.36 -12.90 5.74
C CYS A 207 -14.65 -13.94 4.87
N GLN A 208 -13.98 -13.51 3.81
CA GLN A 208 -13.29 -14.40 2.89
C GLN A 208 -12.08 -13.71 2.25
N PRO A 209 -11.07 -14.48 1.79
CA PRO A 209 -9.88 -13.93 1.18
C PRO A 209 -10.13 -12.97 0.03
N TYR A 210 -9.27 -11.96 -0.08
CA TYR A 210 -9.11 -11.20 -1.32
C TYR A 210 -7.97 -11.81 -2.14
N VAL A 211 -8.33 -12.52 -3.20
CA VAL A 211 -7.35 -13.06 -4.16
C VAL A 211 -7.06 -11.99 -5.22
N ARG A 212 -5.79 -11.60 -5.33
CA ARG A 212 -5.33 -10.69 -6.38
C ARG A 212 -5.17 -11.44 -7.69
N MET A 213 -5.53 -10.80 -8.79
CA MET A 213 -5.19 -11.27 -10.14
C MET A 213 -3.69 -11.56 -10.24
N SER A 214 -3.33 -12.55 -11.03
CA SER A 214 -1.92 -12.88 -11.27
C SER A 214 -1.21 -11.72 -11.99
N PRO A 215 0.12 -11.61 -11.89
CA PRO A 215 0.88 -10.65 -12.68
C PRO A 215 0.61 -10.77 -14.19
N GLU A 216 0.49 -11.99 -14.71
CA GLU A 216 0.22 -12.27 -16.12
C GLU A 216 -1.18 -11.77 -16.52
N GLU A 217 -2.21 -12.07 -15.73
CA GLU A 217 -3.57 -11.56 -15.94
C GLU A 217 -3.62 -10.04 -15.86
N HIS A 218 -2.88 -9.45 -14.92
CA HIS A 218 -2.80 -8.01 -14.81
C HIS A 218 -2.16 -7.36 -16.04
N LEU A 219 -1.09 -7.96 -16.58
CA LEU A 219 -0.43 -7.49 -17.80
C LEU A 219 -1.36 -7.61 -19.01
N LYS A 220 -2.03 -8.75 -19.19
CA LYS A 220 -3.06 -8.96 -20.23
C LYS A 220 -4.18 -7.93 -20.13
N LYS A 221 -4.68 -7.68 -18.91
CA LYS A 221 -5.70 -6.64 -18.67
C LYS A 221 -5.18 -5.26 -19.05
N MET A 222 -3.95 -4.92 -18.69
CA MET A 222 -3.34 -3.64 -19.07
C MET A 222 -3.18 -3.51 -20.59
N GLU A 223 -2.82 -4.58 -21.29
CA GLU A 223 -2.71 -4.63 -22.75
C GLU A 223 -4.09 -4.46 -23.42
N SER A 224 -5.11 -5.16 -22.93
CA SER A 224 -6.48 -5.00 -23.44
C SER A 224 -7.03 -3.58 -23.27
N ILE A 225 -6.71 -2.93 -22.15
CA ILE A 225 -7.10 -1.53 -21.91
C ILE A 225 -6.36 -0.59 -22.87
N LYS A 226 -5.07 -0.88 -23.16
CA LYS A 226 -4.31 -0.11 -24.15
C LYS A 226 -4.89 -0.31 -25.55
N SER A 227 -5.22 -1.54 -25.95
CA SER A 227 -5.77 -1.81 -27.28
C SER A 227 -7.13 -1.15 -27.50
N VAL A 228 -8.01 -1.17 -26.48
CA VAL A 228 -9.30 -0.46 -26.52
C VAL A 228 -9.10 1.06 -26.59
N ALA A 229 -8.15 1.61 -25.82
CA ALA A 229 -7.82 3.03 -25.92
C ALA A 229 -7.31 3.41 -27.32
N THR A 230 -6.46 2.59 -27.93
CA THR A 230 -5.95 2.80 -29.29
C THR A 230 -7.02 2.62 -30.38
N GLN A 231 -8.01 1.75 -30.17
CA GLN A 231 -9.16 1.61 -31.08
C GLN A 231 -10.08 2.84 -31.02
N ILE A 232 -10.35 3.36 -29.81
CA ILE A 232 -11.13 4.59 -29.62
C ILE A 232 -10.40 5.79 -30.24
N GLU A 233 -9.07 5.86 -30.14
CA GLU A 233 -8.28 6.90 -30.81
C GLU A 233 -8.39 6.81 -32.34
N LYS A 234 -8.40 5.61 -32.92
CA LYS A 234 -8.56 5.39 -34.37
C LYS A 234 -9.97 5.68 -34.89
N GLU A 235 -11.02 5.36 -34.14
CA GLU A 235 -12.42 5.68 -34.51
C GLU A 235 -12.72 7.19 -34.46
N ASN A 236 -12.08 7.90 -33.52
CA ASN A 236 -12.15 9.36 -33.45
C ASN A 236 -11.34 10.07 -34.55
N ASP A 237 -10.32 9.42 -35.11
CA ASP A 237 -9.53 9.96 -36.25
C ASP A 237 -10.29 9.80 -37.59
N VAL A 238 -11.13 8.77 -37.73
CA VAL A 238 -11.97 8.58 -38.94
C VAL A 238 -13.12 9.59 -39.00
N THR A 239 -13.64 10.03 -37.85
CA THR A 239 -14.69 11.06 -37.77
C THR A 239 -14.15 12.50 -37.87
N ALA A 240 -12.83 12.70 -37.72
CA ALA A 240 -12.18 14.01 -37.86
C ALA A 240 -11.91 14.44 -39.32
N ASN A 241 -12.10 13.56 -40.31
CA ASN A 241 -11.84 13.87 -41.72
C ASN A 241 -12.93 14.68 -42.45
N ASN A 242 -13.96 15.19 -41.75
CA ASN A 242 -15.04 15.98 -42.36
C ASN A 242 -15.20 17.42 -41.84
N THR A 243 -14.16 18.01 -41.25
CA THR A 243 -14.17 19.47 -41.06
C THR A 243 -12.76 20.05 -41.14
N THR A 244 -12.52 20.84 -42.18
CA THR A 244 -11.31 21.60 -42.46
C THR A 244 -11.13 22.73 -41.44
N GLY A 245 -9.94 22.84 -40.83
CA GLY A 245 -9.60 24.00 -39.98
C GLY A 245 -8.30 23.93 -39.17
N LYS A 246 -7.16 24.07 -39.84
CA LYS A 246 -5.81 24.47 -39.35
C LYS A 246 -5.62 24.70 -37.83
N ARG A 247 -4.70 23.93 -37.20
CA ARG A 247 -3.43 24.46 -36.63
C ARG A 247 -2.42 23.38 -36.20
N SER A 248 -1.23 23.50 -36.80
CA SER A 248 0.14 23.21 -36.34
C SER A 248 0.44 21.99 -35.45
N THR A 249 1.25 21.12 -36.05
CA THR A 249 2.19 20.15 -35.48
C THR A 249 2.95 20.61 -34.23
N GLU A 250 2.97 19.78 -33.18
CA GLU A 250 4.14 19.61 -32.31
C GLU A 250 4.11 18.23 -31.59
N SER A 251 5.14 17.43 -31.91
CA SER A 251 5.79 16.32 -31.21
C SER A 251 5.02 15.38 -30.26
N ALA A 252 5.04 14.11 -30.65
CA ALA A 252 4.95 12.95 -29.77
C ALA A 252 6.02 12.97 -28.68
N ASP A 253 5.63 12.78 -27.41
CA ASP A 253 6.26 11.79 -26.53
C ASP A 253 5.62 11.69 -25.13
N THR A 254 5.45 10.44 -24.69
CA THR A 254 5.16 9.95 -23.31
C THR A 254 3.80 10.24 -22.65
N ALA A 255 2.84 9.35 -22.89
CA ALA A 255 1.60 9.26 -22.11
C ALA A 255 1.86 8.83 -20.65
N ILE A 256 1.52 9.73 -19.72
CA ILE A 256 1.65 9.60 -18.28
C ILE A 256 0.60 8.60 -17.70
N SER A 257 1.01 7.68 -16.83
CA SER A 257 0.11 6.73 -16.13
C SER A 257 -1.00 7.43 -15.32
N LYS A 258 -2.23 6.88 -15.34
CA LYS A 258 -3.43 7.35 -14.61
C LYS A 258 -3.19 7.71 -13.13
N LYS A 259 -2.21 7.09 -12.45
CA LYS A 259 -1.81 7.45 -11.06
C LYS A 259 -1.08 8.79 -10.97
N LYS A 260 -0.23 9.10 -11.95
CA LYS A 260 0.50 10.38 -12.05
C LYS A 260 -0.45 11.48 -12.55
N MET A 261 -1.44 11.13 -13.39
CA MET A 261 -2.55 12.02 -13.74
C MET A 261 -3.46 12.35 -12.54
N LYS A 262 -3.85 11.36 -11.73
CA LYS A 262 -4.58 11.60 -10.46
C LYS A 262 -3.79 12.43 -9.45
N LYS A 263 -2.45 12.32 -9.45
CA LYS A 263 -1.58 13.15 -8.61
C LYS A 263 -1.48 14.59 -9.11
N LEU A 264 -1.53 14.81 -10.43
CA LEU A 264 -1.60 16.12 -11.06
C LEU A 264 -2.99 16.77 -10.89
N ASN A 265 -4.07 16.00 -11.02
CA ASN A 265 -5.44 16.51 -10.80
C ASN A 265 -5.72 16.78 -9.32
N ARG A 266 -5.08 16.06 -8.37
CA ARG A 266 -5.08 16.45 -6.94
C ARG A 266 -4.39 17.79 -6.67
N CYS A 267 -3.55 18.27 -7.60
CA CYS A 267 -3.01 19.63 -7.57
C CYS A 267 -3.87 20.64 -8.35
N GLY A 268 -4.89 20.18 -9.09
CA GLY A 268 -5.75 21.02 -9.94
C GLY A 268 -7.03 21.49 -9.25
N GLU A 269 -7.56 20.76 -8.27
CA GLU A 269 -8.85 21.09 -7.64
C GLU A 269 -8.78 20.96 -6.12
N ASN A 270 -8.43 22.07 -5.45
CA ASN A 270 -8.94 22.43 -4.12
C ASN A 270 -8.54 23.88 -3.75
N ASN A 271 -9.18 24.81 -4.46
CA ASN A 271 -9.59 26.13 -3.95
C ASN A 271 -11.09 26.13 -4.29
N GLN A 272 -12.11 26.24 -3.44
CA GLN A 272 -12.36 26.51 -2.04
C GLN A 272 -13.72 25.82 -1.75
N LEU A 273 -14.09 25.47 -0.52
CA LEU A 273 -14.84 26.38 0.36
C LEU A 273 -14.89 25.80 1.78
N ARG A 274 -14.10 26.38 2.67
CA ARG A 274 -14.44 26.59 4.09
C ARG A 274 -14.17 28.07 4.39
N THR A 275 -15.25 28.84 4.36
CA THR A 275 -15.65 30.14 4.98
C THR A 275 -14.61 31.24 5.33
N PRO A 276 -15.06 32.52 5.33
CA PRO A 276 -14.28 33.65 4.85
C PRO A 276 -13.41 34.29 5.94
N HIS A 277 -12.10 34.17 5.80
CA HIS A 277 -11.16 35.11 6.40
C HIS A 277 -10.40 35.83 5.29
N SER A 278 -10.41 37.16 5.38
CA SER A 278 -9.76 38.13 4.49
C SER A 278 -8.46 37.57 3.87
N ARG A 279 -8.45 37.37 2.54
CA ARG A 279 -7.25 36.93 1.81
C ARG A 279 -6.18 38.02 1.92
N LYS A 280 -5.15 37.77 2.73
CA LYS A 280 -3.89 38.52 2.63
C LYS A 280 -3.26 38.19 1.28
N GLU A 281 -2.90 39.21 0.51
CA GLU A 281 -2.16 39.06 -0.75
C GLU A 281 -0.87 38.25 -0.51
N VAL A 282 -0.75 37.12 -1.21
CA VAL A 282 0.40 36.23 -1.07
C VAL A 282 1.45 36.65 -2.08
N ALA A 283 2.59 37.18 -1.60
CA ALA A 283 3.70 37.57 -2.44
C ALA A 283 4.22 36.39 -3.29
N ILE A 284 4.47 36.65 -4.57
CA ILE A 284 4.88 35.64 -5.56
C ILE A 284 6.41 35.55 -5.60
N CYS A 285 6.93 34.35 -5.85
CA CYS A 285 8.35 34.11 -6.03
C CYS A 285 8.89 34.89 -7.24
N SER A 286 10.03 35.56 -7.07
CA SER A 286 10.66 36.34 -8.15
C SER A 286 11.09 35.54 -9.39
N ARG A 287 11.15 34.21 -9.30
CA ARG A 287 11.60 33.31 -10.39
C ARG A 287 10.50 32.45 -11.03
N CYS A 288 9.30 32.41 -10.47
CA CYS A 288 8.23 31.55 -10.98
C CYS A 288 6.87 31.97 -10.38
N PRO A 289 5.74 31.57 -10.96
CA PRO A 289 4.41 31.95 -10.46
C PRO A 289 4.01 31.29 -9.13
N ASN A 290 4.91 30.55 -8.47
CA ASN A 290 4.60 29.92 -7.19
C ASN A 290 4.68 30.92 -6.03
N PRO A 291 3.88 30.74 -4.96
CA PRO A 291 3.97 31.54 -3.75
C PRO A 291 5.37 31.54 -3.13
N MET A 292 5.80 32.71 -2.67
CA MET A 292 7.03 32.88 -1.93
C MET A 292 6.93 32.24 -0.54
N GLY A 293 7.99 31.58 -0.08
CA GLY A 293 8.04 31.09 1.30
C GLY A 293 8.17 32.25 2.28
N LEU A 294 7.22 32.41 3.20
CA LEU A 294 7.16 33.52 4.16
C LEU A 294 8.42 33.68 5.02
N LYS A 295 9.13 32.59 5.29
CA LYS A 295 10.37 32.56 6.09
C LYS A 295 11.63 32.33 5.24
N CYS A 296 11.51 32.39 3.92
CA CYS A 296 12.64 32.16 3.02
C CYS A 296 13.51 33.42 2.93
N GLU A 297 14.74 33.33 3.40
CA GLU A 297 15.74 34.41 3.34
C GLU A 297 16.02 34.90 1.91
N SER A 298 15.81 34.07 0.90
CA SER A 298 15.98 34.44 -0.51
C SER A 298 14.71 34.91 -1.21
N ALA A 299 13.57 35.04 -0.51
CA ALA A 299 12.30 35.48 -1.10
C ALA A 299 11.88 34.64 -2.33
N LEU A 300 12.14 33.33 -2.28
CA LEU A 300 11.81 32.38 -3.34
C LEU A 300 10.75 31.38 -2.88
N CYS A 301 10.14 30.66 -3.84
CA CYS A 301 9.38 29.46 -3.51
C CYS A 301 10.35 28.32 -3.11
N LYS A 302 9.82 27.26 -2.50
CA LYS A 302 10.63 26.12 -2.03
C LYS A 302 11.49 25.49 -3.13
N THR A 303 10.97 25.38 -4.34
CA THR A 303 11.67 24.75 -5.48
C THR A 303 12.80 25.63 -6.00
N CYS A 304 12.53 26.91 -6.27
CA CYS A 304 13.55 27.86 -6.70
C CYS A 304 14.62 28.08 -5.62
N CYS A 305 14.21 28.12 -4.35
CA CYS A 305 15.11 28.21 -3.20
C CYS A 305 16.02 26.98 -3.12
N ARG A 306 15.49 25.76 -3.31
CA ARG A 306 16.31 24.53 -3.31
C ARG A 306 17.38 24.53 -4.39
N ASN A 307 17.05 24.96 -5.60
CA ASN A 307 18.02 25.05 -6.69
C ASN A 307 19.10 26.10 -6.38
N LYS A 308 18.71 27.26 -5.85
CA LYS A 308 19.65 28.30 -5.41
C LYS A 308 20.58 27.79 -4.30
N CYS A 309 20.03 27.17 -3.25
CA CYS A 309 20.79 26.54 -2.17
C CYS A 309 21.75 25.45 -2.66
N PHE A 310 21.38 24.72 -3.73
CA PHE A 310 22.23 23.69 -4.32
C PHE A 310 23.41 24.26 -5.10
N VAL A 311 23.19 25.33 -5.87
CA VAL A 311 24.23 26.00 -6.66
C VAL A 311 25.17 26.81 -5.77
N GLU A 312 24.63 27.53 -4.78
CA GLU A 312 25.41 28.42 -3.92
C GLU A 312 26.02 27.73 -2.68
N GLU A 313 25.84 26.41 -2.55
CA GLU A 313 26.23 25.64 -1.35
C GLU A 313 25.73 26.27 -0.03
N LYS A 314 24.43 26.55 0.04
CA LYS A 314 23.80 27.19 1.21
C LYS A 314 22.65 26.36 1.77
N ASP A 315 22.33 26.64 3.02
CA ASP A 315 21.13 26.13 3.68
C ASP A 315 20.04 27.20 3.67
N CYS A 316 18.78 26.78 3.80
CA CYS A 316 17.66 27.69 4.01
C CYS A 316 16.81 27.18 5.16
N SER A 317 16.84 27.93 6.27
CA SER A 317 16.08 27.67 7.49
C SER A 317 14.58 27.66 7.22
N GLY A 318 14.07 28.66 6.48
CA GLY A 318 12.66 28.84 6.16
C GLY A 318 11.99 27.69 5.40
N HIS A 319 12.74 27.01 4.53
CA HIS A 319 12.24 25.86 3.76
C HIS A 319 12.73 24.50 4.28
N GLY A 320 13.56 24.48 5.34
CA GLY A 320 14.21 23.28 5.87
C GLY A 320 15.16 22.62 4.85
N ILE A 321 15.89 23.42 4.08
CA ILE A 321 16.83 22.94 3.05
C ILE A 321 18.23 22.94 3.65
N LEU A 322 18.87 21.78 3.73
CA LEU A 322 20.17 21.58 4.38
C LEU A 322 21.22 21.04 3.40
N ILE A 323 21.47 21.74 2.28
CA ILE A 323 22.43 21.27 1.26
C ILE A 323 23.88 21.38 1.74
N LYS A 324 24.29 22.52 2.31
CA LYS A 324 25.66 22.75 2.83
C LYS A 324 25.97 21.77 3.95
N THR A 325 25.12 21.72 4.97
CA THR A 325 25.28 20.82 6.12
C THR A 325 25.39 19.33 5.69
N ARG A 326 24.59 18.90 4.71
CA ARG A 326 24.66 17.52 4.19
C ARG A 326 25.93 17.23 3.42
N ARG A 327 26.42 18.18 2.62
CA ARG A 327 27.69 18.03 1.87
C ARG A 327 28.88 18.00 2.81
N GLU A 328 28.92 18.84 3.84
CA GLU A 328 29.97 18.82 4.88
C GLU A 328 30.00 17.48 5.61
N LYS A 329 28.83 16.96 6.01
CA LYS A 329 28.74 15.63 6.62
C LYS A 329 29.24 14.52 5.69
N ALA A 330 28.92 14.60 4.39
CA ALA A 330 29.40 13.65 3.40
C ALA A 330 30.93 13.72 3.20
N ARG A 331 31.51 14.92 3.17
CA ARG A 331 32.97 15.13 3.11
C ARG A 331 33.67 14.56 4.34
N LYS A 332 33.13 14.80 5.54
CA LYS A 332 33.66 14.24 6.79
C LYS A 332 33.65 12.71 6.78
N LEU A 333 32.54 12.11 6.37
CA LEU A 333 32.41 10.65 6.23
C LEU A 333 33.35 10.06 5.17
N ALA A 334 33.68 10.80 4.11
CA ALA A 334 34.64 10.36 3.11
C ALA A 334 36.08 10.39 3.66
N ALA A 335 36.47 11.47 4.34
CA ALA A 335 37.79 11.58 4.98
C ALA A 335 38.01 10.52 6.07
N GLU A 336 36.97 10.21 6.86
CA GLU A 336 36.98 9.13 7.86
C GLU A 336 37.18 7.73 7.21
N ARG A 337 36.70 7.52 5.97
CA ARG A 337 36.91 6.26 5.25
C ARG A 337 38.32 6.11 4.70
N GLU A 338 38.91 7.21 4.23
CA GLU A 338 40.28 7.22 3.69
C GLU A 338 41.32 7.02 4.81
N THR A 339 41.08 7.57 6.00
CA THR A 339 41.94 7.33 7.18
C THR A 339 41.88 5.89 7.67
N VAL A 340 40.73 5.23 7.61
CA VAL A 340 40.58 3.80 7.96
C VAL A 340 41.21 2.87 6.92
N GLN A 341 41.37 3.31 5.67
CA GLN A 341 42.05 2.53 4.62
C GLN A 341 43.57 2.71 4.58
N SER A 342 44.10 3.72 5.29
CA SER A 342 45.53 4.05 5.34
C SER A 342 46.22 3.66 6.65
N THR A 343 45.48 3.03 7.57
CA THR A 343 45.96 2.46 8.85
C THR A 343 45.85 0.94 8.84
#